data_AF-A0A0B6ZPM2-F1
#
_entry.id   AF-A0A0B6ZPM2-F1
#
_cell.length_a   1.000
_cell.length_b   1.000
_cell.length_c   1.000
_cell.angle_alpha   90.00
_cell.angle_beta   90.00
_cell.angle_gamma   90.00
#
_symmetry.space_group_name_H-M   'P 1'
#
loop_
_entity.id
_entity.type
_entity.pdbx_description
1 polymer ?
#
loop_
_entity_poly.entity_id
_entity_poly.type
_entity_poly.pdbx_seq_one_letter_code
_entity_poly.pdbx_strand_id
1 'polypeptide(L)'
;DSEDSALISNIVIVKRKEFDTGIDYQIQQSPQKSECNTSEIDVHKQQGKQKSSTPHNNSIFYWLSPCKDLLGIFDFKLLGDWLIRLLLASTAFGTLLQYIGAYIPTLAVQKGVDKPSAAMLLTVCGGVNLFSSLLQGIFIDCRLITASKFIAICQITVGTMCHLIHFFTSFQTLLLLSVIHGMFGGARMSLMPVVAMDFVGVKNLSKALGFNAMVATLSLSLHHPFLGYLLEVTNSFDIPFHYVGFALYVSSGLMLMEKCGRTLNNKQQNR
;
A
#
# COMPACT_ATOMS: atom_id res chain seq x y z
N ASP A 1 -37.84 -2.60 35.10
CA ASP A 1 -37.43 -1.26 34.64
C ASP A 1 -36.52 -0.45 35.58
N SER A 2 -36.17 -0.91 36.80
CA SER A 2 -35.23 -0.18 37.67
C SER A 2 -33.86 -0.86 37.88
N GLU A 3 -33.68 -2.14 37.49
CA GLU A 3 -32.42 -2.86 37.72
C GLU A 3 -31.46 -2.85 36.52
N ASP A 4 -31.95 -2.77 35.28
CA ASP A 4 -31.08 -2.72 34.08
C ASP A 4 -30.37 -1.38 33.91
N SER A 5 -30.96 -0.28 34.38
CA SER A 5 -30.34 1.06 34.34
C SER A 5 -29.15 1.20 35.30
N ALA A 6 -29.10 0.40 36.37
CA ALA A 6 -27.99 0.41 37.34
C ALA A 6 -26.78 -0.43 36.85
N LEU A 7 -27.01 -1.49 36.09
CA LEU A 7 -25.96 -2.32 35.48
C LEU A 7 -25.22 -1.59 34.35
N ILE A 8 -25.94 -0.83 33.52
CA ILE A 8 -25.34 -0.04 32.44
C ILE A 8 -24.51 1.13 33.00
N SER A 9 -24.96 1.75 34.10
CA SER A 9 -24.20 2.83 34.77
C SER A 9 -22.89 2.33 35.38
N ASN A 10 -22.89 1.14 36.03
CA ASN A 10 -21.68 0.57 36.60
C ASN A 10 -20.67 0.08 35.54
N ILE A 11 -21.13 -0.44 34.40
CA ILE A 11 -20.23 -0.84 33.30
C ILE A 11 -19.59 0.38 32.63
N VAL A 12 -20.31 1.50 32.49
CA VAL A 12 -19.76 2.76 31.95
C VAL A 12 -18.77 3.41 32.94
N ILE A 13 -19.00 3.31 34.25
CA ILE A 13 -18.09 3.88 35.26
C ILE A 13 -16.80 3.05 35.41
N VAL A 14 -16.85 1.72 35.29
CA VAL A 14 -15.64 0.87 35.36
C VAL A 14 -14.75 1.08 34.13
N LYS A 15 -15.32 1.21 32.92
CA LYS A 15 -14.54 1.47 31.70
C LYS A 15 -13.95 2.89 31.64
N ARG A 16 -14.48 3.84 32.42
CA ARG A 16 -14.02 5.24 32.44
C ARG A 16 -12.87 5.50 33.42
N LYS A 17 -12.63 4.61 34.39
CA LYS A 17 -11.52 4.77 35.37
C LYS A 17 -10.17 4.22 34.92
N GLU A 18 -10.10 3.39 33.88
CA GLU A 18 -8.81 2.92 33.33
C GLU A 18 -8.20 3.87 32.28
N PHE A 19 -8.91 4.92 31.87
CA PHE A 19 -8.47 5.81 30.78
C PHE A 19 -7.88 7.14 31.26
N ASP A 20 -7.63 7.33 32.57
CA ASP A 20 -7.31 8.64 33.15
C ASP A 20 -6.07 8.63 34.07
N THR A 21 -4.95 8.08 33.60
CA THR A 21 -3.60 8.49 34.04
C THR A 21 -2.67 8.65 32.82
N GLY A 22 -2.12 9.87 32.67
CA GLY A 22 -1.47 10.47 31.48
C GLY A 22 -0.29 9.71 30.84
N ILE A 23 0.19 10.12 29.66
CA ILE A 23 0.86 11.41 29.39
C ILE A 23 0.62 11.93 27.94
N ASP A 24 0.02 13.13 27.90
CA ASP A 24 0.21 14.33 27.05
C ASP A 24 0.43 14.27 25.51
N TYR A 25 -0.53 14.82 24.77
CA TYR A 25 -0.36 15.43 23.44
C TYR A 25 -1.23 16.71 23.36
N GLN A 26 -0.60 17.88 23.29
CA GLN A 26 -1.25 19.16 23.07
C GLN A 26 -1.37 19.46 21.57
N ILE A 27 -2.60 19.61 21.07
CA ILE A 27 -2.95 20.33 19.84
C ILE A 27 -4.01 21.36 20.22
N GLN A 28 -3.67 22.64 20.13
CA GLN A 28 -4.61 23.75 20.33
C GLN A 28 -4.97 24.39 18.99
N GLN A 29 -6.27 24.49 18.76
CA GLN A 29 -6.95 24.98 17.55
C GLN A 29 -6.92 26.52 17.40
N SER A 30 -7.01 26.95 16.14
CA SER A 30 -7.29 28.31 15.64
C SER A 30 -8.69 28.85 15.98
N PRO A 31 -8.89 30.19 16.01
CA PRO A 31 -10.19 30.80 15.72
C PRO A 31 -10.16 31.80 14.53
N GLN A 32 -11.36 32.07 14.03
CA GLN A 32 -11.72 32.68 12.74
C GLN A 32 -11.75 34.23 12.70
N LYS A 33 -11.40 34.78 11.52
CA LYS A 33 -12.03 35.88 10.73
C LYS A 33 -12.11 37.33 11.28
N SER A 34 -11.45 38.27 10.58
CA SER A 34 -11.95 39.62 10.28
C SER A 34 -11.21 40.25 9.08
N GLU A 35 -11.97 40.86 8.16
CA GLU A 35 -11.52 41.60 6.96
C GLU A 35 -10.98 43.00 7.30
N CYS A 36 -9.98 43.52 6.56
CA CYS A 36 -9.97 44.89 6.01
C CYS A 36 -8.80 45.12 5.02
N ASN A 37 -9.11 45.03 3.73
CA ASN A 37 -8.77 45.88 2.59
C ASN A 37 -7.50 46.79 2.52
N THR A 38 -6.91 46.72 1.32
CA THR A 38 -6.41 47.79 0.43
C THR A 38 -4.90 47.86 0.16
N SER A 39 -4.66 47.85 -1.15
CA SER A 39 -3.50 47.99 -2.03
C SER A 39 -2.59 49.21 -1.89
N GLU A 40 -1.29 49.05 -2.19
CA GLU A 40 -0.41 49.91 -3.04
C GLU A 40 1.01 49.27 -3.09
N ILE A 41 1.48 48.70 -4.21
CA ILE A 41 2.18 49.31 -5.36
C ILE A 41 3.54 49.98 -4.98
N ASP A 42 4.59 49.17 -5.11
CA ASP A 42 5.79 49.38 -5.93
C ASP A 42 6.79 50.56 -5.73
N VAL A 43 8.06 50.12 -5.74
CA VAL A 43 9.20 50.69 -6.50
C VAL A 43 10.24 51.59 -5.76
N HIS A 44 11.48 51.09 -5.87
CA HIS A 44 12.79 51.75 -5.89
C HIS A 44 13.65 51.89 -4.61
N LYS A 45 14.72 51.06 -4.62
CA LYS A 45 16.14 51.49 -4.71
C LYS A 45 16.96 51.40 -3.42
N GLN A 46 17.66 50.27 -3.25
CA GLN A 46 19.09 50.28 -2.86
C GLN A 46 19.84 49.15 -3.60
N GLN A 47 20.58 49.54 -4.65
CA GLN A 47 21.70 48.78 -5.19
C GLN A 47 22.95 49.04 -4.33
N GLY A 48 23.75 48.01 -4.05
CA GLY A 48 25.09 48.21 -3.52
C GLY A 48 25.85 46.96 -3.09
N LYS A 49 26.48 46.28 -4.06
CA LYS A 49 27.63 45.34 -3.95
C LYS A 49 27.36 43.88 -3.59
N GLN A 50 26.97 43.09 -4.60
CA GLN A 50 27.41 41.69 -4.73
C GLN A 50 28.42 41.61 -5.88
N LYS A 51 29.66 41.25 -5.56
CA LYS A 51 30.75 41.10 -6.53
C LYS A 51 30.69 39.66 -7.07
N SER A 52 30.44 39.56 -8.36
CA SER A 52 30.41 38.33 -9.14
C SER A 52 31.80 37.73 -9.31
N SER A 53 31.92 36.44 -9.03
CA SER A 53 32.95 35.57 -9.62
C SER A 53 32.46 34.13 -9.55
N THR A 54 31.86 33.65 -10.65
CA THR A 54 31.76 32.23 -10.96
C THR A 54 33.13 31.72 -11.41
N PRO A 55 33.43 30.43 -11.18
CA PRO A 55 33.36 29.52 -12.32
C PRO A 55 32.74 28.14 -11.99
N HIS A 56 31.91 27.70 -12.94
CA HIS A 56 31.75 26.35 -13.48
C HIS A 56 31.78 25.08 -12.60
N ASN A 57 30.67 24.34 -12.75
CA ASN A 57 30.57 22.88 -12.82
C ASN A 57 30.77 22.09 -11.51
N ASN A 58 29.71 21.95 -10.68
CA ASN A 58 29.56 20.87 -9.67
C ASN A 58 28.16 20.77 -9.03
N SER A 59 27.09 21.25 -9.68
CA SER A 59 25.73 21.22 -9.11
C SER A 59 25.05 19.83 -9.11
N ILE A 60 25.65 18.81 -9.72
CA ILE A 60 25.16 17.42 -9.70
C ILE A 60 25.57 16.68 -8.42
N PHE A 61 26.62 17.12 -7.73
CA PHE A 61 27.21 16.35 -6.62
C PHE A 61 26.43 16.42 -5.30
N TYR A 62 25.65 17.50 -5.07
CA TYR A 62 24.88 17.66 -3.83
C TYR A 62 23.63 16.77 -3.75
N TRP A 63 23.14 16.24 -4.88
CA TRP A 63 22.03 15.28 -4.93
C TRP A 63 22.46 13.83 -4.72
N LEU A 64 23.76 13.53 -4.80
CA LEU A 64 24.34 12.19 -4.63
C LEU A 64 24.84 11.91 -3.21
N SER A 65 25.15 12.96 -2.42
CA SER A 65 25.54 12.83 -1.01
C SER A 65 24.48 12.15 -0.11
N PRO A 66 23.16 12.39 -0.27
CA PRO A 66 22.15 11.71 0.55
C PRO A 66 22.18 10.19 0.37
N CYS A 67 22.58 9.70 -0.82
CA CYS A 67 22.59 8.27 -1.11
C CYS A 67 23.61 7.52 -0.24
N LYS A 68 24.77 8.12 0.07
CA LYS A 68 25.81 7.45 0.86
C LYS A 68 25.44 7.37 2.35
N ASP A 69 24.81 8.41 2.86
CA ASP A 69 24.29 8.44 4.24
C ASP A 69 23.02 7.57 4.37
N LEU A 70 22.17 7.50 3.34
CA LEU A 70 21.05 6.53 3.28
C LEU A 70 21.56 5.08 3.29
N LEU A 71 22.60 4.77 2.51
CA LEU A 71 23.19 3.44 2.46
C LEU A 71 23.78 2.99 3.81
N GLY A 72 24.21 3.93 4.66
CA GLY A 72 24.67 3.64 6.02
C GLY A 72 23.55 3.30 7.01
N ILE A 73 22.30 3.68 6.73
CA ILE A 73 21.12 3.36 7.56
C ILE A 73 20.60 1.95 7.25
N PHE A 74 20.91 1.42 6.06
CA PHE A 74 20.51 0.09 5.61
C PHE A 74 21.42 -1.00 6.17
N ASP A 75 20.98 -1.65 7.24
CA ASP A 75 21.63 -2.87 7.74
C ASP A 75 21.41 -4.04 6.76
N PHE A 76 22.38 -4.25 5.86
CA PHE A 76 22.39 -5.40 4.93
C PHE A 76 22.39 -6.76 5.65
N LYS A 77 22.75 -6.78 6.95
CA LYS A 77 22.67 -7.97 7.79
C LYS A 77 21.23 -8.52 7.87
N LEU A 78 20.24 -7.65 7.79
CA LEU A 78 18.82 -8.01 7.78
C LEU A 78 18.44 -8.78 6.49
N LEU A 79 19.07 -8.48 5.34
CA LEU A 79 18.87 -9.23 4.08
C LEU A 79 19.51 -10.63 4.10
N GLY A 80 20.33 -10.92 5.12
CA GLY A 80 20.90 -12.24 5.35
C GLY A 80 19.85 -13.29 5.69
N ASP A 81 18.75 -12.87 6.32
CA ASP A 81 17.67 -13.77 6.73
C ASP A 81 16.88 -14.25 5.50
N TRP A 82 16.82 -15.57 5.35
CA TRP A 82 16.06 -16.25 4.29
C TRP A 82 14.60 -15.81 4.23
N LEU A 83 13.97 -15.59 5.39
CA LEU A 83 12.57 -15.14 5.47
C LEU A 83 12.35 -13.76 4.87
N ILE A 84 13.31 -12.84 5.07
CA ILE A 84 13.23 -11.48 4.54
C ILE A 84 13.46 -11.49 3.03
N ARG A 85 14.38 -12.33 2.53
CA ARG A 85 14.56 -12.51 1.08
C ARG A 85 13.31 -13.04 0.38
N LEU A 86 12.64 -14.02 0.98
CA LEU A 86 11.38 -14.51 0.45
C LEU A 86 10.31 -13.43 0.47
N LEU A 87 10.16 -12.68 1.57
CA LEU A 87 9.19 -11.59 1.67
C LEU A 87 9.42 -10.56 0.57
N LEU A 88 10.67 -10.14 0.35
CA LEU A 88 11.04 -9.21 -0.71
C LEU A 88 10.76 -9.78 -2.11
N ALA A 89 11.05 -11.06 -2.33
CA ALA A 89 10.72 -11.74 -3.58
C ALA A 89 9.20 -11.80 -3.80
N SER A 90 8.40 -12.09 -2.77
CA SER A 90 6.95 -12.10 -2.85
C SER A 90 6.39 -10.71 -3.18
N THR A 91 6.98 -9.65 -2.61
CA THR A 91 6.61 -8.25 -2.88
C THR A 91 6.92 -7.86 -4.31
N ALA A 92 8.06 -8.30 -4.87
CA ALA A 92 8.41 -7.99 -6.25
C ALA A 92 7.28 -8.39 -7.22
N PHE A 93 6.79 -9.63 -7.14
CA PHE A 93 5.65 -10.08 -7.93
C PHE A 93 4.30 -9.54 -7.42
N GLY A 94 4.16 -9.34 -6.11
CA GLY A 94 2.91 -8.93 -5.47
C GLY A 94 2.50 -7.49 -5.76
N THR A 95 3.44 -6.61 -6.11
CA THR A 95 3.14 -5.23 -6.53
C THR A 95 2.28 -5.15 -7.78
N LEU A 96 2.24 -6.22 -8.59
CA LEU A 96 1.38 -6.29 -9.77
C LEU A 96 -0.12 -6.16 -9.45
N LEU A 97 -0.53 -6.39 -8.19
CA LEU A 97 -1.90 -6.20 -7.75
C LEU A 97 -2.37 -4.74 -7.93
N GLN A 98 -1.47 -3.77 -7.76
CA GLN A 98 -1.79 -2.34 -7.85
C GLN A 98 -2.17 -1.92 -9.28
N TYR A 99 -1.69 -2.65 -10.30
CA TYR A 99 -1.96 -2.33 -11.70
C TYR A 99 -3.41 -2.53 -12.07
N ILE A 100 -4.05 -3.55 -11.51
CA ILE A 100 -5.43 -3.91 -11.85
C ILE A 100 -6.35 -2.72 -11.58
N GLY A 101 -6.25 -2.11 -10.39
CA GLY A 101 -7.04 -0.93 -10.04
C GLY A 101 -6.84 0.26 -10.99
N ALA A 102 -5.61 0.47 -11.47
CA ALA A 102 -5.30 1.56 -12.40
C ALA A 102 -5.75 1.27 -13.85
N TYR A 103 -5.78 0.00 -14.26
CA TYR A 103 -6.10 -0.42 -15.63
C TYR A 103 -7.58 -0.76 -15.86
N ILE A 104 -8.38 -0.97 -14.81
CA ILE A 104 -9.84 -1.14 -14.93
C ILE A 104 -10.51 0.00 -15.73
N PRO A 105 -10.27 1.30 -15.45
CA PRO A 105 -10.94 2.37 -16.20
C PRO A 105 -10.47 2.45 -17.66
N THR A 106 -9.19 2.16 -17.95
CA THR A 106 -8.69 2.13 -19.33
C THR A 106 -9.29 0.96 -20.11
N LEU A 107 -9.43 -0.20 -19.48
CA LEU A 107 -10.14 -1.35 -20.04
C LEU A 107 -11.62 -1.03 -20.33
N ALA A 108 -12.31 -0.34 -19.41
CA ALA A 108 -13.71 0.05 -19.61
C ALA A 108 -13.87 0.96 -20.83
N VAL A 109 -13.00 1.97 -20.97
CA VAL A 109 -13.02 2.88 -22.14
C VAL A 109 -12.77 2.11 -23.44
N GLN A 110 -11.84 1.14 -23.45
CA GLN A 110 -11.58 0.33 -24.63
C GLN A 110 -12.77 -0.57 -25.03
N LYS A 111 -13.56 -1.04 -24.06
CA LYS A 111 -14.78 -1.81 -24.31
C LYS A 111 -15.97 -0.93 -24.74
N GLY A 112 -15.76 0.36 -24.96
CA GLY A 112 -16.79 1.30 -25.40
C GLY A 112 -17.60 1.94 -24.27
N VAL A 113 -17.16 1.81 -23.02
CA VAL A 113 -17.80 2.51 -21.90
C VAL A 113 -17.41 3.98 -21.92
N ASP A 114 -18.41 4.81 -21.65
CA ASP A 114 -18.30 6.23 -21.41
C ASP A 114 -17.21 6.60 -20.36
N LYS A 115 -16.49 7.71 -20.57
CA LYS A 115 -15.38 8.14 -19.68
C LYS A 115 -15.86 8.43 -18.24
N PRO A 116 -16.92 9.24 -18.01
CA PRO A 116 -17.49 9.41 -16.69
C PRO A 116 -17.91 8.10 -16.02
N SER A 117 -18.49 7.17 -16.77
CA SER A 117 -18.85 5.84 -16.27
C SER A 117 -17.62 5.04 -15.84
N ALA A 118 -16.53 5.08 -16.61
CA ALA A 118 -15.24 4.49 -16.21
C ALA A 118 -14.67 5.14 -14.93
N ALA A 119 -14.83 6.46 -14.76
CA ALA A 119 -14.42 7.14 -13.53
C ALA A 119 -15.26 6.71 -12.32
N MET A 120 -16.56 6.44 -12.50
CA MET A 120 -17.40 5.90 -11.44
C MET A 120 -16.91 4.54 -10.92
N LEU A 121 -16.41 3.65 -11.80
CA LEU A 121 -15.82 2.37 -11.40
C LEU A 121 -14.64 2.57 -10.44
N LEU A 122 -13.77 3.53 -10.74
CA LEU A 122 -12.61 3.83 -9.90
C LEU A 122 -13.04 4.39 -8.52
N THR A 123 -14.04 5.28 -8.48
CA THR A 123 -14.61 5.80 -7.23
C THR A 123 -15.21 4.69 -6.38
N VAL A 124 -16.00 3.79 -6.99
CA VAL A 124 -16.58 2.64 -6.28
C VAL A 124 -15.49 1.69 -5.79
N CYS A 125 -14.49 1.38 -6.62
CA CYS A 125 -13.35 0.56 -6.23
C CYS A 125 -12.61 1.16 -5.02
N GLY A 126 -12.34 2.46 -5.05
CA GLY A 126 -11.69 3.17 -3.94
C GLY A 126 -12.53 3.17 -2.67
N GLY A 127 -13.83 3.46 -2.78
CA GLY A 127 -14.76 3.45 -1.64
C GLY A 127 -14.82 2.07 -0.98
N VAL A 128 -15.05 1.02 -1.78
CA VAL A 128 -15.08 -0.37 -1.29
C VAL A 128 -13.74 -0.78 -0.70
N ASN A 129 -12.61 -0.35 -1.28
CA ASN A 129 -11.28 -0.62 -0.76
C ASN A 129 -11.03 -0.04 0.64
N LEU A 130 -11.58 1.14 0.94
CA LEU A 130 -11.49 1.72 2.27
C LEU A 130 -12.26 0.89 3.30
N PHE A 131 -13.52 0.54 2.98
CA PHE A 131 -14.35 -0.29 3.87
C PHE A 131 -13.76 -1.70 4.05
N SER A 132 -13.30 -2.32 2.97
CA SER A 132 -12.74 -3.67 3.01
C SER A 132 -11.45 -3.72 3.83
N SER A 133 -10.55 -2.75 3.68
CA SER A 133 -9.28 -2.72 4.43
C SER A 133 -9.52 -2.62 5.95
N LEU A 134 -10.54 -1.86 6.37
CA LEU A 134 -10.95 -1.81 7.78
C LEU A 134 -11.48 -3.16 8.26
N LEU A 135 -12.36 -3.80 7.48
CA LEU A 135 -12.90 -5.11 7.80
C LEU A 135 -11.81 -6.19 7.87
N GLN A 136 -10.83 -6.14 6.96
CA GLN A 136 -9.71 -7.07 6.92
C GLN A 136 -8.82 -6.94 8.16
N GLY A 137 -8.53 -5.71 8.59
CA GLY A 137 -7.81 -5.47 9.85
C GLY A 137 -8.51 -6.12 11.04
N ILE A 138 -9.80 -5.84 11.21
CA ILE A 138 -10.63 -6.44 12.28
C ILE A 138 -10.66 -7.96 12.16
N PHE A 139 -10.78 -8.50 10.95
CA PHE A 139 -10.86 -9.95 10.71
C PHE A 139 -9.56 -10.67 11.09
N ILE A 140 -8.40 -10.04 10.85
CA ILE A 140 -7.10 -10.56 11.30
C ILE A 140 -6.95 -10.46 12.82
N ASP A 141 -7.44 -9.37 13.43
CA ASP A 141 -7.41 -9.20 14.89
C ASP A 141 -8.28 -10.24 15.62
N CYS A 142 -9.36 -10.72 15.00
CA CYS A 142 -10.17 -11.83 15.51
C CYS A 142 -9.42 -13.18 15.56
N ARG A 143 -8.15 -13.25 15.13
CA ARG A 143 -7.29 -14.46 15.12
C ARG A 143 -7.86 -15.65 14.35
N LEU A 144 -8.89 -15.45 13.53
CA LEU A 144 -9.50 -16.50 12.72
C LEU A 144 -8.52 -17.04 11.67
N ILE A 145 -7.71 -16.14 11.08
CA ILE A 145 -6.74 -16.45 10.03
C ILE A 145 -5.48 -15.61 10.24
N THR A 146 -4.30 -16.18 10.00
CA THR A 146 -3.04 -15.40 10.02
C THR A 146 -2.97 -14.46 8.81
N ALA A 147 -2.48 -13.23 9.02
CA ALA A 147 -2.32 -12.20 7.99
C ALA A 147 -1.72 -12.72 6.67
N SER A 148 -0.63 -13.50 6.72
CA SER A 148 0.00 -14.06 5.50
C SER A 148 -0.93 -14.97 4.69
N LYS A 149 -1.73 -15.81 5.37
CA LYS A 149 -2.70 -16.70 4.68
C LYS A 149 -3.81 -15.90 4.05
N PHE A 150 -4.28 -14.87 4.74
CA PHE A 150 -5.32 -14.00 4.23
C PHE A 150 -4.88 -13.25 2.97
N ILE A 151 -3.68 -12.64 2.99
CA ILE A 151 -3.10 -11.99 1.80
C ILE A 151 -2.98 -12.97 0.62
N ALA A 152 -2.53 -14.20 0.87
CA ALA A 152 -2.42 -15.22 -0.18
C ALA A 152 -3.79 -15.60 -0.77
N ILE A 153 -4.81 -15.78 0.06
CA ILE A 153 -6.19 -16.04 -0.40
C ILE A 153 -6.69 -14.87 -1.25
N CYS A 154 -6.50 -13.63 -0.80
CA CYS A 154 -6.89 -12.44 -1.57
C CYS A 154 -6.20 -12.38 -2.93
N GLN A 155 -4.90 -12.71 -3.02
CA GLN A 155 -4.18 -12.76 -4.29
C GLN A 155 -4.69 -13.83 -5.23
N ILE A 156 -4.97 -15.02 -4.71
CA ILE A 156 -5.53 -16.11 -5.50
C ILE A 156 -6.90 -15.71 -6.04
N THR A 157 -7.75 -15.10 -5.21
CA THR A 157 -9.07 -14.61 -5.64
C THR A 157 -8.93 -13.54 -6.73
N VAL A 158 -8.07 -12.53 -6.56
CA VAL A 158 -7.90 -11.51 -7.61
C VAL A 158 -7.22 -12.09 -8.86
N GLY A 159 -6.25 -13.00 -8.69
CA GLY A 159 -5.55 -13.66 -9.80
C GLY A 159 -6.47 -14.55 -10.64
N THR A 160 -7.40 -15.27 -10.00
CA THR A 160 -8.46 -16.04 -10.70
C THR A 160 -9.38 -15.10 -11.48
N MET A 161 -9.80 -13.97 -10.89
CA MET A 161 -10.61 -12.97 -11.61
C MET A 161 -9.90 -12.40 -12.84
N CYS A 162 -8.58 -12.16 -12.76
CA CYS A 162 -7.79 -11.72 -13.92
C CYS A 162 -7.76 -12.74 -15.06
N HIS A 163 -7.79 -14.05 -14.77
CA HIS A 163 -7.88 -15.07 -15.82
C HIS A 163 -9.27 -15.12 -16.47
N LEU A 164 -10.30 -14.72 -15.73
CA LEU A 164 -11.67 -14.66 -16.23
C LEU A 164 -11.98 -13.34 -16.94
N ILE A 165 -10.96 -12.51 -17.24
CA ILE A 165 -11.15 -11.16 -17.82
C ILE A 165 -11.98 -11.16 -19.10
N HIS A 166 -11.87 -12.21 -19.91
CA HIS A 166 -12.62 -12.37 -21.15
C HIS A 166 -14.14 -12.39 -20.94
N PHE A 167 -14.61 -12.81 -19.77
CA PHE A 167 -16.03 -12.85 -19.43
C PHE A 167 -16.61 -11.47 -19.09
N PHE A 168 -15.75 -10.47 -18.84
CA PHE A 168 -16.14 -9.13 -18.42
C PHE A 168 -16.26 -8.19 -19.63
N THR A 169 -17.37 -8.29 -20.36
CA THR A 169 -17.63 -7.47 -21.57
C THR A 169 -18.64 -6.34 -21.33
N SER A 170 -19.44 -6.40 -20.26
CA SER A 170 -20.50 -5.45 -19.95
C SER A 170 -20.13 -4.53 -18.78
N PHE A 171 -20.72 -3.33 -18.74
CA PHE A 171 -20.54 -2.36 -17.64
C PHE A 171 -20.83 -2.98 -16.26
N GLN A 172 -21.90 -3.77 -16.15
CA GLN A 172 -22.26 -4.44 -14.90
C GLN A 172 -21.19 -5.44 -14.45
N THR A 173 -20.60 -6.17 -15.39
CA THR A 173 -19.52 -7.12 -15.09
C THR A 173 -18.25 -6.38 -14.65
N LEU A 174 -17.90 -5.28 -15.31
CA LEU A 174 -16.75 -4.45 -14.91
C LEU A 174 -16.95 -3.75 -13.55
N LEU A 175 -18.19 -3.39 -13.22
CA LEU A 175 -18.54 -2.90 -11.89
C LEU A 175 -18.32 -4.00 -10.84
N LEU A 176 -18.78 -5.22 -11.11
CA LEU A 176 -18.54 -6.36 -10.22
C LEU A 176 -17.05 -6.64 -10.04
N LEU A 177 -16.26 -6.59 -11.13
CA LEU A 177 -14.80 -6.71 -11.08
C LEU A 177 -14.17 -5.63 -10.21
N SER A 178 -14.62 -4.37 -10.35
CA SER A 178 -14.18 -3.25 -9.51
C SER A 178 -14.49 -3.46 -8.03
N VAL A 179 -15.67 -3.98 -7.71
CA VAL A 179 -16.08 -4.26 -6.33
C VAL A 179 -15.23 -5.40 -5.75
N ILE A 180 -15.06 -6.50 -6.47
CA ILE A 180 -14.24 -7.64 -6.01
C ILE A 180 -12.77 -7.20 -5.85
N HIS A 181 -12.23 -6.44 -6.81
CA HIS A 181 -10.89 -5.90 -6.70
C HIS A 181 -10.79 -4.91 -5.53
N GLY A 182 -11.77 -4.05 -5.28
CA GLY A 182 -11.80 -3.19 -4.10
C GLY A 182 -11.89 -3.99 -2.80
N MET A 183 -12.63 -5.10 -2.77
CA MET A 183 -12.77 -5.94 -1.59
C MET A 183 -11.48 -6.67 -1.21
N PHE A 184 -10.65 -7.08 -2.16
CA PHE A 184 -9.46 -7.92 -1.91
C PHE A 184 -8.12 -7.26 -2.27
N GLY A 185 -8.14 -6.18 -3.05
CA GLY A 185 -6.97 -5.46 -3.56
C GLY A 185 -6.15 -4.79 -2.46
N GLY A 186 -6.80 -4.22 -1.46
CA GLY A 186 -6.17 -3.49 -0.35
C GLY A 186 -5.46 -4.36 0.69
N ALA A 187 -5.71 -5.67 0.71
CA ALA A 187 -5.27 -6.56 1.78
C ALA A 187 -3.76 -6.56 1.98
N ARG A 188 -2.99 -6.54 0.89
CA ARG A 188 -1.52 -6.52 0.99
C ARG A 188 -1.02 -5.25 1.64
N MET A 189 -1.52 -4.10 1.23
CA MET A 189 -1.05 -2.80 1.73
C MET A 189 -1.36 -2.63 3.22
N SER A 190 -2.55 -3.08 3.64
CA SER A 190 -2.98 -2.99 5.04
C SER A 190 -2.25 -3.99 5.95
N LEU A 191 -2.03 -5.22 5.48
CA LEU A 191 -1.51 -6.31 6.32
C LEU A 191 0.00 -6.54 6.20
N MET A 192 0.68 -5.94 5.21
CA MET A 192 2.14 -6.07 5.06
C MET A 192 2.91 -5.64 6.32
N PRO A 193 2.58 -4.52 7.01
CA PRO A 193 3.24 -4.16 8.27
C PRO A 193 3.05 -5.20 9.38
N VAL A 194 1.87 -5.82 9.45
CA VAL A 194 1.57 -6.87 10.43
C VAL A 194 2.43 -8.11 10.15
N VAL A 195 2.48 -8.54 8.88
CA VAL A 195 3.30 -9.68 8.44
C VAL A 195 4.80 -9.40 8.66
N ALA A 196 5.27 -8.21 8.32
CA ALA A 196 6.67 -7.82 8.54
C ALA A 196 7.01 -7.82 10.05
N MET A 197 6.12 -7.31 10.90
CA MET A 197 6.29 -7.30 12.35
C MET A 197 6.43 -8.72 12.91
N ASP A 198 5.62 -9.66 12.42
CA ASP A 198 5.66 -11.06 12.82
C ASP A 198 6.98 -11.76 12.43
N PHE A 199 7.70 -11.24 11.43
CA PHE A 199 8.95 -11.82 10.93
C PHE A 199 10.20 -11.21 11.56
N VAL A 200 10.31 -9.88 11.59
CA VAL A 200 11.55 -9.21 12.01
C VAL A 200 11.50 -8.68 13.44
N GLY A 201 10.29 -8.67 14.04
CA GLY A 201 10.02 -8.06 15.33
C GLY A 201 10.06 -6.53 15.30
N VAL A 202 9.60 -5.91 16.38
CA VAL A 202 9.43 -4.44 16.46
C VAL A 202 10.75 -3.68 16.25
N LYS A 203 11.90 -4.26 16.67
CA LYS A 203 13.21 -3.60 16.61
C LYS A 203 13.70 -3.30 15.19
N ASN A 204 13.38 -4.18 14.23
CA ASN A 204 13.85 -4.08 12.85
C ASN A 204 12.72 -3.78 11.85
N LEU A 205 11.49 -3.57 12.33
CA LEU A 205 10.30 -3.39 11.49
C LEU A 205 10.46 -2.24 10.50
N SER A 206 10.88 -1.07 10.96
CA SER A 206 11.05 0.10 10.09
C SER A 206 12.10 -0.12 9.00
N LYS A 207 13.20 -0.82 9.33
CA LYS A 207 14.24 -1.18 8.36
C LYS A 207 13.71 -2.14 7.30
N ALA A 208 12.98 -3.19 7.72
CA ALA A 208 12.39 -4.17 6.81
C ALA A 208 11.32 -3.53 5.90
N LEU A 209 10.45 -2.69 6.45
CA LEU A 209 9.44 -1.97 5.67
C LEU A 209 10.07 -0.99 4.67
N GLY A 210 11.18 -0.33 5.05
CA GLY A 210 11.96 0.50 4.14
C GLY A 210 12.49 -0.29 2.94
N PHE A 211 13.16 -1.43 3.19
CA PHE A 211 13.60 -2.33 2.11
C PHE A 211 12.45 -2.85 1.26
N ASN A 212 11.34 -3.25 1.90
CA ASN A 212 10.15 -3.72 1.20
C ASN A 212 9.57 -2.65 0.28
N ALA A 213 9.49 -1.40 0.75
CA ALA A 213 9.04 -0.27 -0.05
C ALA A 213 9.98 0.00 -1.23
N MET A 214 11.30 -0.04 -1.03
CA MET A 214 12.27 0.11 -2.12
C MET A 214 12.09 -0.96 -3.20
N VAL A 215 12.01 -2.23 -2.81
CA VAL A 215 11.80 -3.34 -3.76
C VAL A 215 10.44 -3.20 -4.44
N ALA A 216 9.40 -2.81 -3.71
CA ALA A 216 8.08 -2.57 -4.28
C ALA A 216 8.10 -1.48 -5.35
N THR A 217 8.72 -0.34 -5.08
CA THR A 217 8.80 0.77 -6.04
C THR A 217 9.66 0.41 -7.24
N LEU A 218 10.82 -0.23 -7.05
CA LEU A 218 11.66 -0.69 -8.16
C LEU A 218 10.91 -1.68 -9.06
N SER A 219 10.21 -2.63 -8.44
CA SER A 219 9.39 -3.60 -9.16
C SER A 219 8.28 -2.89 -9.93
N LEU A 220 7.55 -1.97 -9.30
CA LEU A 220 6.52 -1.17 -9.97
C LEU A 220 7.10 -0.38 -11.17
N SER A 221 8.25 0.27 -10.99
CA SER A 221 8.91 0.97 -12.09
C SER A 221 9.28 0.05 -13.25
N LEU A 222 9.63 -1.22 -13.00
CA LEU A 222 9.93 -2.21 -14.04
C LEU A 222 8.67 -2.80 -14.69
N HIS A 223 7.62 -3.04 -13.91
CA HIS A 223 6.37 -3.63 -14.42
C HIS A 223 5.59 -2.65 -15.30
N HIS A 224 5.62 -1.34 -15.03
CA HIS A 224 4.93 -0.34 -15.88
C HIS A 224 5.33 -0.39 -17.37
N PRO A 225 6.62 -0.26 -17.73
CA PRO A 225 7.05 -0.36 -19.13
C PRO A 225 6.88 -1.77 -19.69
N PHE A 226 7.04 -2.81 -18.85
CA PHE A 226 6.84 -4.19 -19.29
C PHE A 226 5.38 -4.47 -19.70
N LEU A 227 4.42 -4.01 -18.90
CA LEU A 227 3.00 -4.08 -19.27
C LEU A 227 2.71 -3.22 -20.50
N GLY A 228 3.25 -2.00 -20.58
CA GLY A 228 3.10 -1.14 -21.76
C GLY A 228 3.57 -1.85 -23.05
N TYR A 229 4.75 -2.44 -23.02
CA TYR A 229 5.28 -3.24 -24.12
C TYR A 229 4.40 -4.43 -24.47
N LEU A 230 3.89 -5.16 -23.48
CA LEU A 230 2.95 -6.27 -23.71
C LEU A 230 1.67 -5.79 -24.40
N LEU A 231 1.11 -4.66 -23.97
CA LEU A 231 -0.08 -4.07 -24.59
C LEU A 231 0.18 -3.68 -26.05
N GLU A 232 1.34 -3.09 -26.34
CA GLU A 232 1.72 -2.67 -27.70
C GLU A 232 1.89 -3.86 -28.65
N VAL A 233 2.57 -4.93 -28.22
CA VAL A 233 2.81 -6.12 -29.04
C VAL A 233 1.53 -6.90 -29.28
N THR A 234 0.71 -7.06 -28.24
CA THR A 234 -0.48 -7.92 -28.30
C THR A 234 -1.73 -7.22 -28.83
N ASN A 235 -1.76 -5.88 -28.79
CA ASN A 235 -2.95 -5.07 -29.10
C ASN A 235 -4.21 -5.51 -28.35
N SER A 236 -4.06 -6.16 -27.19
CA SER A 236 -5.15 -6.73 -26.41
C SER A 236 -4.80 -6.73 -24.92
N PHE A 237 -5.81 -6.60 -24.07
CA PHE A 237 -5.60 -6.55 -22.62
C PHE A 237 -5.53 -7.94 -21.98
N ASP A 238 -5.97 -8.99 -22.69
CA ASP A 238 -6.08 -10.34 -22.16
C ASP A 238 -4.72 -10.88 -21.67
N ILE A 239 -3.66 -10.76 -22.48
CA ILE A 239 -2.31 -11.26 -22.14
C ILE A 239 -1.71 -10.53 -20.92
N PRO A 240 -1.73 -9.18 -20.84
CA PRO A 240 -1.32 -8.46 -19.64
C PRO A 240 -2.06 -8.89 -18.37
N PHE A 241 -3.37 -9.11 -18.44
CA PHE A 241 -4.16 -9.58 -17.29
C PHE A 241 -3.78 -11.01 -16.88
N HIS A 242 -3.52 -11.91 -17.84
CA HIS A 242 -3.01 -13.25 -17.54
C HIS A 242 -1.63 -13.21 -16.89
N TYR A 243 -0.72 -12.36 -17.38
CA TYR A 243 0.59 -12.16 -16.77
C TYR A 243 0.48 -11.69 -15.31
N VAL A 244 -0.35 -10.67 -15.07
CA VAL A 244 -0.62 -10.18 -13.70
C VAL A 244 -1.19 -11.30 -12.83
N GLY A 245 -2.19 -12.04 -13.32
CA GLY A 245 -2.79 -13.15 -12.58
C GLY A 245 -1.77 -14.24 -12.23
N PHE A 246 -0.90 -14.61 -13.17
CA PHE A 246 0.16 -15.59 -12.95
C PHE A 246 1.16 -15.11 -11.89
N ALA A 247 1.60 -13.85 -11.97
CA ALA A 247 2.51 -13.29 -11.00
C ALA A 247 1.89 -13.20 -9.58
N LEU A 248 0.59 -12.96 -9.48
CA LEU A 248 -0.13 -13.02 -8.20
C LEU A 248 -0.15 -14.44 -7.62
N TYR A 249 -0.28 -15.48 -8.46
CA TYR A 249 -0.13 -16.86 -7.98
C TYR A 249 1.27 -17.14 -7.46
N VAL A 250 2.30 -16.72 -8.19
CA VAL A 250 3.70 -16.87 -7.75
C VAL A 250 3.93 -16.15 -6.42
N SER A 251 3.48 -14.90 -6.29
CA SER A 251 3.56 -14.11 -5.05
C SER A 251 2.84 -14.79 -3.88
N SER A 252 1.63 -15.30 -4.11
CA SER A 252 0.86 -16.03 -3.09
C SER A 252 1.54 -17.34 -2.66
N GLY A 253 2.13 -18.06 -3.62
CA GLY A 253 2.90 -19.28 -3.36
C GLY A 253 4.13 -19.00 -2.51
N LEU A 254 4.89 -17.94 -2.84
CA LEU A 254 6.04 -17.49 -2.07
C LEU A 254 5.63 -17.11 -0.63
N MET A 255 4.57 -16.33 -0.45
CA MET A 255 4.07 -15.96 0.89
C MET A 255 3.63 -17.18 1.72
N LEU A 256 3.02 -18.19 1.09
CA LEU A 256 2.66 -19.43 1.80
C LEU A 256 3.89 -20.27 2.15
N MET A 257 4.88 -20.32 1.25
CA MET A 257 6.16 -21.00 1.47
C MET A 257 6.96 -20.38 2.61
N GLU A 258 6.98 -19.05 2.76
CA GLU A 258 7.61 -18.34 3.89
C GLU A 258 7.17 -18.90 5.24
N LYS A 259 5.86 -19.06 5.40
CA LYS A 259 5.27 -19.55 6.64
C LYS A 259 5.53 -21.04 6.85
N CYS A 260 5.54 -21.82 5.78
CA CYS A 260 5.90 -23.24 5.84
C CYS A 260 7.37 -23.42 6.25
N GLY A 261 8.28 -22.63 5.66
CA GLY A 261 9.70 -22.58 6.00
C GLY A 261 9.94 -22.21 7.47
N ARG A 262 9.18 -21.26 8.01
CA ARG A 262 9.22 -20.91 9.45
C ARG A 262 8.81 -22.07 10.35
N THR A 263 7.78 -22.83 9.96
CA THR A 263 7.33 -24.00 10.73
C THR A 263 8.40 -25.08 10.78
N LEU A 264 9.17 -25.25 9.70
CA LEU A 264 10.29 -26.18 9.64
C LEU A 264 11.49 -25.69 10.44
N ASN A 265 11.85 -24.40 10.34
CA ASN A 265 12.98 -23.84 11.07
C ASN A 265 12.76 -23.88 12.60
N ASN A 266 11.54 -23.54 13.06
CA ASN A 266 11.19 -23.65 14.48
C ASN A 266 11.23 -25.09 15.00
N LYS A 267 10.95 -26.10 14.14
CA LYS A 267 11.06 -27.51 14.50
C LYS A 267 12.52 -27.98 14.59
N GLN A 268 13.43 -27.38 13.82
CA GLN A 268 14.86 -27.70 13.91
C GLN A 268 15.55 -27.02 15.09
N GLN A 269 15.08 -25.85 15.50
CA GLN A 269 15.63 -25.14 16.65
C GLN A 269 15.15 -25.68 18.01
N ASN A 270 14.04 -26.44 18.01
CA ASN A 270 13.50 -27.18 19.16
C ASN A 270 13.90 -28.67 19.18
N ARG A 271 14.81 -29.10 18.30
CA ARG A 271 15.45 -30.42 18.33
C ARG A 271 16.90 -30.28 18.75
#